data_AF-A0A662WEV5-F1
#
_entry.id   AF-A0A662WEV5-F1
#
_cell.length_a   1.000
_cell.length_b   1.000
_cell.length_c   1.000
_cell.angle_alpha   90.00
_cell.angle_beta   90.00
_cell.angle_gamma   90.00
#
_symmetry.space_group_name_H-M   'P 1'
#
loop_
_entity.id
_entity.type
_entity.pdbx_description
1 polymer ?
#
loop_
_entity_poly.entity_id
_entity_poly.type
_entity_poly.pdbx_seq_one_letter_code
_entity_poly.pdbx_strand_id
1 'polypeptide(L)'
;MMREVFEAFLTDPIRINEDVYALWLEGHNAGDALAARLRMPWAAAADMPFLGGGGADAAAKLRELLWRDTVDQYRLFDKLEHYLSQPSLFRSQLLFQIPPIQQHYMIERYYSLDAEVGRWLLGKKLSSRLEKDLDEVAERSGGTIKSCRRQLENLRRVYSAVEDRNFHGIPCKAVSELFLVSEQLASKYACLLFILHARFQVHPQHPSTGFLTWHDLRFFAALLMVHWLPQRKTQPQLMLSKRPPEEAGEEVVEHGAEIALRSLATGDWPAIGFLQEKLQPMSVRATVGLDLSHPFTNCLRDLKAHLVNDNDVLRVYREKVMARLRSSVAAGGAVSDSSQSLSQLESKLYLVVHGFLTIGAGLSQPKEIQHLLEHLLSRVVRVLHDCEMRKPQLNALFSALVDALAELDVWYLNGQETRGLLLASWDRFISVCRVVILSVYDRCHPMAVSAHERDALGIQPEATQSASLSAQAASLTSYESQPY
;
A
#
# COMPACT_ATOMS: atom_id res chain seq x y z
N MET A 1 -0.69 39.44 51.17
CA MET A 1 -0.97 39.33 49.72
C MET A 1 0.37 39.23 49.02
N MET A 2 0.76 38.04 48.56
CA MET A 2 2.01 37.84 47.83
C MET A 2 1.75 38.31 46.39
N ARG A 3 2.46 39.33 45.91
CA ARG A 3 2.41 39.72 44.50
C ARG A 3 3.13 38.63 43.71
N GLU A 4 2.38 37.83 42.96
CA GLU A 4 2.96 36.98 41.93
C GLU A 4 3.51 37.90 40.83
N VAL A 5 4.84 37.98 40.73
CA VAL A 5 5.53 38.69 39.66
C VAL A 5 5.72 37.69 38.52
N PHE A 6 5.00 37.89 37.43
CA PHE A 6 5.21 37.14 36.19
C PHE A 6 6.26 37.87 35.35
N GLU A 7 7.39 37.23 35.10
CA GLU A 7 8.34 37.65 34.07
C GLU A 7 7.86 37.09 32.72
N ALA A 8 7.39 37.98 31.84
CA ALA A 8 7.00 37.61 30.48
C ALA A 8 8.13 37.96 29.51
N PHE A 9 8.71 36.95 28.87
CA PHE A 9 9.69 37.13 27.79
C PHE A 9 8.94 37.21 26.46
N LEU A 10 8.84 38.40 25.88
CA LEU A 10 8.30 38.62 24.54
C LEU A 10 9.44 38.53 23.52
N THR A 11 9.50 37.42 22.79
CA THR A 11 10.30 37.30 21.57
C THR A 11 9.40 37.38 20.35
N ASP A 12 9.93 37.92 19.25
CA ASP A 12 9.22 37.85 17.97
C ASP A 12 8.97 36.38 17.61
N PRO A 13 7.77 36.03 17.09
CA PRO A 13 7.47 34.69 16.64
C PRO A 13 8.52 34.24 15.62
N ILE A 14 9.03 33.03 15.81
CA ILE A 14 10.02 32.48 14.90
C ILE A 14 9.33 32.20 13.57
N ARG A 15 9.82 32.86 12.52
CA ARG A 15 9.32 32.64 11.16
C ARG A 15 10.02 31.45 10.55
N ILE A 16 9.32 30.34 10.39
CA ILE A 16 9.83 29.18 9.66
C ILE A 16 9.67 29.42 8.16
N ASN A 17 10.76 29.26 7.42
CA ASN A 17 10.70 29.24 5.96
C ASN A 17 10.35 27.82 5.49
N GLU A 18 9.18 27.64 4.90
CA GLU A 18 8.65 26.33 4.50
C GLU A 18 9.48 25.65 3.40
N ASP A 19 10.03 26.42 2.45
CA ASP A 19 10.88 25.88 1.38
C ASP A 19 12.20 25.36 1.94
N VAL A 20 12.80 26.12 2.87
CA VAL A 20 14.05 25.73 3.54
C VAL A 20 13.82 24.53 4.44
N TYR A 21 12.67 24.47 5.11
CA TYR A 21 12.26 23.33 5.92
C TYR A 21 12.08 22.06 5.06
N ALA A 22 11.44 22.18 3.90
CA ALA A 22 11.31 21.07 2.96
C ALA A 22 12.68 20.54 2.49
N LEU A 23 13.60 21.42 2.12
CA LEU A 23 14.97 21.04 1.74
C LEU A 23 15.76 20.38 2.88
N TRP A 24 15.58 20.85 4.12
CA TRP A 24 16.18 20.22 5.30
C TRP A 24 15.59 18.82 5.54
N LEU A 25 14.28 18.64 5.35
CA LEU A 25 13.63 17.33 5.39
C LEU A 25 14.11 16.41 4.24
N GLU A 26 14.32 16.94 3.04
CA GLU A 26 14.92 16.17 1.93
C GLU A 26 16.38 15.78 2.22
N GLY A 27 16.98 16.36 3.28
CA GLY A 27 18.31 16.04 3.77
C GLY A 27 19.43 16.79 3.04
N HIS A 28 19.07 17.81 2.26
CA HIS A 28 20.03 18.74 1.67
C HIS A 28 20.77 19.52 2.76
N ASN A 29 22.07 19.78 2.55
CA ASN A 29 22.82 20.67 3.43
C ASN A 29 22.46 22.15 3.14
N ALA A 30 22.89 23.07 4.01
CA ALA A 30 22.58 24.50 3.84
C ALA A 30 23.09 25.09 2.50
N GLY A 31 24.20 24.56 1.96
CA GLY A 31 24.77 24.99 0.68
C GLY A 31 23.90 24.57 -0.50
N ASP A 32 23.48 23.31 -0.52
CA ASP A 32 22.55 22.77 -1.53
C ASP A 32 21.21 23.51 -1.48
N ALA A 33 20.72 23.79 -0.26
CA ALA A 33 19.49 24.54 -0.06
C ALA A 33 19.61 25.98 -0.57
N LEU A 34 20.72 26.67 -0.33
CA LEU A 34 20.98 27.98 -0.93
C LEU A 34 20.96 27.91 -2.47
N ALA A 35 21.60 26.90 -3.05
CA ALA A 35 21.61 26.71 -4.51
C ALA A 35 20.20 26.42 -5.07
N ALA A 36 19.35 25.71 -4.32
CA ALA A 36 17.95 25.52 -4.67
C ALA A 36 17.16 26.84 -4.59
N ARG A 37 17.31 27.61 -3.49
CA ARG A 37 16.64 28.90 -3.31
C ARG A 37 16.98 29.91 -4.40
N LEU A 38 18.23 29.96 -4.84
CA LEU A 38 18.67 30.86 -5.91
C LEU A 38 18.10 30.52 -7.29
N ARG A 39 17.65 29.27 -7.50
CA ARG A 39 16.98 28.84 -8.73
C ARG A 39 15.48 29.14 -8.73
N MET A 40 14.92 29.59 -7.60
CA MET A 40 13.50 29.86 -7.50
C MET A 40 13.10 31.10 -8.33
N PRO A 41 11.91 31.11 -8.95
CA PRO A 41 11.48 32.22 -9.81
C PRO A 41 11.49 33.59 -9.12
N TRP A 42 11.16 33.63 -7.83
CA TRP A 42 11.18 34.88 -7.05
C TRP A 42 12.60 35.44 -6.86
N ALA A 43 13.63 34.58 -6.81
CA ALA A 43 15.02 35.02 -6.68
C ALA A 43 15.54 35.65 -7.99
N ALA A 44 15.01 35.21 -9.14
CA ALA A 44 15.32 35.77 -10.45
C ALA A 44 14.47 37.02 -10.79
N ALA A 45 13.24 37.10 -10.26
CA ALA A 45 12.30 38.20 -10.50
C ALA A 45 12.46 39.38 -9.51
N ALA A 46 13.31 39.24 -8.49
CA ALA A 46 13.52 40.25 -7.47
C ALA A 46 14.40 41.38 -8.02
N ASP A 47 13.80 42.30 -8.79
CA ASP A 47 14.33 43.64 -8.95
C ASP A 47 14.22 44.30 -7.57
N MET A 48 15.32 44.30 -6.81
CA MET A 48 15.35 44.68 -5.39
C MET A 48 15.93 46.08 -5.23
N PRO A 49 15.12 47.14 -5.39
CA PRO A 49 15.58 48.54 -5.34
C PRO A 49 16.19 48.92 -3.99
N PHE A 50 15.90 48.16 -2.92
CA PHE A 50 16.43 48.41 -1.57
C PHE A 50 17.86 47.90 -1.35
N LEU A 51 18.38 46.99 -2.18
CA LEU A 51 19.70 46.38 -1.94
C LEU A 51 20.91 47.26 -2.31
N GLY A 52 20.68 48.44 -2.90
CA GLY A 52 21.66 49.51 -3.12
C GLY A 52 22.96 49.05 -3.81
N GLY A 53 23.08 49.29 -5.11
CA GLY A 53 24.25 48.90 -5.91
C GLY A 53 23.82 48.42 -7.30
N GLY A 54 24.73 48.44 -8.28
CA GLY A 54 24.45 47.92 -9.62
C GLY A 54 24.08 46.42 -9.59
N GLY A 55 23.54 45.90 -10.70
CA GLY A 55 22.95 44.54 -10.75
C GLY A 55 23.84 43.40 -10.21
N ALA A 56 25.18 43.49 -10.37
CA ALA A 56 26.12 42.50 -9.84
C ALA A 56 26.27 42.56 -8.30
N ASP A 57 26.32 43.75 -7.71
CA ASP A 57 26.44 43.93 -6.25
C ASP A 57 25.15 43.56 -5.52
N ALA A 58 24.00 43.86 -6.13
CA ALA A 58 22.69 43.47 -5.59
C ALA A 58 22.53 41.95 -5.54
N ALA A 59 22.96 41.22 -6.58
CA ALA A 59 22.93 39.77 -6.62
C ALA A 59 23.85 39.13 -5.57
N ALA A 60 25.06 39.67 -5.38
CA ALA A 60 26.00 39.21 -4.36
C ALA A 60 25.43 39.41 -2.94
N LYS A 61 24.86 40.58 -2.65
CA LYS A 61 24.20 40.87 -1.36
C LYS A 61 23.00 39.98 -1.11
N LEU A 62 22.15 39.75 -2.12
CA LEU A 62 21.01 38.83 -2.02
C LEU A 62 21.49 37.43 -1.67
N ARG A 63 22.51 36.92 -2.37
CA ARG A 63 23.10 35.61 -2.07
C ARG A 63 23.60 35.52 -0.63
N GLU A 64 24.28 36.55 -0.14
CA GLU A 64 24.77 36.59 1.25
C GLU A 64 23.63 36.60 2.28
N LEU A 65 22.58 37.39 2.06
CA LEU A 65 21.41 37.44 2.93
C LEU A 65 20.69 36.07 2.97
N LEU A 66 20.50 35.45 1.81
CA LEU A 66 19.90 34.12 1.72
C LEU A 66 20.77 33.06 2.36
N TRP A 67 22.10 33.16 2.25
CA TRP A 67 23.00 32.25 2.93
C TRP A 67 22.84 32.33 4.45
N ARG A 68 22.88 33.55 5.01
CA ARG A 68 22.72 33.77 6.45
C ARG A 68 21.38 33.25 6.96
N ASP A 69 20.28 33.62 6.29
CA ASP A 69 18.94 33.15 6.62
C ASP A 69 18.83 31.62 6.53
N THR A 70 19.38 30.99 5.47
CA THR A 70 19.38 29.53 5.31
C THR A 70 20.14 28.84 6.45
N VAL A 71 21.33 29.34 6.79
CA VAL A 71 22.16 28.76 7.87
C VAL A 71 21.46 28.90 9.22
N ASP A 72 20.83 30.04 9.50
CA ASP A 72 20.12 30.27 10.76
C ASP A 72 18.86 29.41 10.88
N GLN A 73 18.09 29.23 9.79
CA GLN A 73 16.97 28.28 9.74
C GLN A 73 17.44 26.84 9.97
N TYR A 74 18.56 26.42 9.37
CA TYR A 74 19.12 25.07 9.59
C TYR A 74 19.53 24.85 11.05
N ARG A 75 20.20 25.82 11.67
CA ARG A 75 20.56 25.76 13.10
C ARG A 75 19.32 25.66 13.99
N LEU A 76 18.24 26.35 13.61
CA LEU A 76 16.97 26.23 14.29
C LEU A 76 16.38 24.82 14.12
N PHE A 77 16.32 24.29 12.89
CA PHE A 77 15.76 22.96 12.64
C PHE A 77 16.53 21.85 13.37
N ASP A 78 17.85 21.93 13.43
CA ASP A 78 18.66 20.97 14.19
C ASP A 78 18.34 21.01 15.70
N LYS A 79 17.99 22.19 16.26
CA LYS A 79 17.49 22.30 17.65
C LYS A 79 16.05 21.78 17.79
N LEU A 80 15.22 21.97 16.78
CA LEU A 80 13.82 21.52 16.78
C LEU A 80 13.69 20.01 16.51
N GLU A 81 14.67 19.36 15.90
CA GLU A 81 14.61 17.96 15.49
C GLU A 81 14.26 17.01 16.65
N HIS A 82 14.86 17.22 17.82
CA HIS A 82 14.54 16.43 19.01
C HIS A 82 13.06 16.56 19.40
N TYR A 83 12.50 17.77 19.33
CA TYR A 83 11.09 18.01 19.61
C TYR A 83 10.18 17.43 18.51
N LEU A 84 10.55 17.58 17.24
CA LEU A 84 9.80 17.02 16.12
C LEU A 84 9.73 15.49 16.19
N SER A 85 10.78 14.83 16.72
CA SER A 85 10.77 13.38 16.97
C SER A 85 9.81 12.93 18.08
N GLN A 86 9.34 13.87 18.92
CA GLN A 86 8.42 13.66 20.03
C GLN A 86 7.34 14.77 20.04
N PRO A 87 6.31 14.68 19.20
CA PRO A 87 5.36 15.78 18.94
C PRO A 87 4.69 16.37 20.20
N SER A 88 4.46 15.57 21.23
CA SER A 88 3.97 16.04 22.53
C SER A 88 4.89 17.09 23.16
N LEU A 89 6.21 16.89 23.10
CA LEU A 89 7.20 17.84 23.59
C LEU A 89 7.26 19.10 22.70
N PHE A 90 7.11 18.93 21.39
CA PHE A 90 7.08 20.08 20.47
C PHE A 90 5.87 21.00 20.69
N ARG A 91 4.74 20.43 21.11
CA ARG A 91 3.55 21.20 21.47
C ARG A 91 3.70 21.94 22.80
N SER A 92 4.37 21.33 23.79
CA SER A 92 4.48 21.88 25.15
C SER A 92 5.69 22.77 25.39
N GLN A 93 6.67 22.78 24.48
CA GLN A 93 7.88 23.60 24.66
C GLN A 93 7.56 25.11 24.63
N LEU A 94 8.30 25.88 25.42
CA LEU A 94 8.14 27.34 25.55
C LEU A 94 9.36 28.12 25.02
N LEU A 95 10.40 27.42 24.54
CA LEU A 95 11.67 28.01 24.11
C LEU A 95 11.55 28.71 22.74
N PHE A 96 10.74 28.13 21.86
CA PHE A 96 10.54 28.57 20.49
C PHE A 96 9.08 28.99 20.32
N GLN A 97 8.83 30.28 20.16
CA GLN A 97 7.49 30.82 19.93
C GLN A 97 7.06 30.51 18.49
N ILE A 98 6.47 29.32 18.28
CA ILE A 98 5.97 28.83 17.00
C ILE A 98 4.44 28.70 17.09
N PRO A 99 3.66 29.36 16.21
CA PRO A 99 2.20 29.27 16.23
C PRO A 99 1.69 27.82 16.08
N PRO A 100 0.58 27.44 16.73
CA PRO A 100 0.05 26.07 16.69
C PRO A 100 -0.18 25.52 15.28
N ILE A 101 -0.66 26.36 14.36
CA ILE A 101 -0.88 25.97 12.96
C ILE A 101 0.44 25.59 12.27
N GLN A 102 1.51 26.33 12.56
CA GLN A 102 2.84 26.07 12.01
C GLN A 102 3.49 24.86 12.68
N GLN A 103 3.25 24.64 13.98
CA GLN A 103 3.67 23.40 14.65
C GLN A 103 3.04 22.17 13.98
N HIS A 104 1.73 22.21 13.72
CA HIS A 104 1.01 21.12 13.08
C HIS A 104 1.53 20.85 11.67
N TYR A 105 1.76 21.91 10.87
CA TYR A 105 2.40 21.79 9.56
C TYR A 105 3.78 21.12 9.65
N MET A 106 4.62 21.56 10.59
CA MET A 106 5.97 21.03 10.75
C MET A 106 5.97 19.55 11.15
N ILE A 107 5.09 19.14 12.09
CA ILE A 107 4.90 17.74 12.48
C ILE A 107 4.42 16.92 11.29
N GLU A 108 3.37 17.36 10.60
CA GLU A 108 2.79 16.65 9.46
C GLU A 108 3.83 16.38 8.36
N ARG A 109 4.68 17.38 8.05
CA ARG A 109 5.74 17.24 7.06
C ARG A 109 6.90 16.38 7.58
N TYR A 110 7.26 16.48 8.85
CA TYR A 110 8.34 15.68 9.45
C TYR A 110 8.02 14.17 9.38
N TYR A 111 6.77 13.80 9.69
CA TYR A 111 6.26 12.43 9.64
C TYR A 111 5.76 12.00 8.25
N SER A 112 5.80 12.87 7.25
CA SER A 112 5.45 12.45 5.89
C SER A 112 6.46 11.42 5.37
N LEU A 113 5.93 10.39 4.71
CA LEU A 113 6.70 9.33 4.07
C LEU A 113 6.69 9.52 2.56
N ASP A 114 7.88 9.47 1.98
CA ASP A 114 8.07 9.34 0.55
C ASP A 114 7.64 7.94 0.08
N ALA A 115 7.03 7.89 -1.10
CA ALA A 115 6.48 6.65 -1.65
C ALA A 115 7.56 5.62 -1.99
N GLU A 116 8.67 6.08 -2.58
CA GLU A 116 9.77 5.22 -3.01
C GLU A 116 10.58 4.75 -1.80
N VAL A 117 10.87 5.65 -0.85
CA VAL A 117 11.51 5.24 0.41
C VAL A 117 10.62 4.24 1.15
N GLY A 118 9.34 4.55 1.33
CA GLY A 118 8.38 3.65 2.00
C GLY A 118 8.31 2.27 1.34
N ARG A 119 8.33 2.21 0.00
CA ARG A 119 8.34 0.96 -0.78
C ARG A 119 9.53 0.06 -0.45
N TRP A 120 10.71 0.64 -0.25
CA TRP A 120 11.95 -0.08 0.07
C TRP A 120 12.09 -0.43 1.56
N LEU A 121 11.39 0.28 2.45
CA LEU A 121 11.36 -0.04 3.88
C LEU A 121 10.47 -1.26 4.21
N LEU A 122 9.51 -1.59 3.34
CA LEU A 122 8.58 -2.71 3.55
C LEU A 122 9.17 -4.07 3.15
N GLY A 123 8.68 -5.14 3.79
CA GLY A 123 9.10 -6.52 3.53
C GLY A 123 10.40 -6.94 4.23
N LYS A 124 11.03 -6.04 4.99
CA LYS A 124 12.12 -6.34 5.93
C LYS A 124 11.67 -6.01 7.34
N LYS A 125 12.21 -6.73 8.34
CA LYS A 125 12.03 -6.35 9.76
C LYS A 125 12.71 -5.00 9.99
N LEU A 126 12.06 -4.10 10.74
CA LEU A 126 12.60 -2.80 11.19
C LEU A 126 13.76 -2.99 12.19
N SER A 127 14.85 -3.57 11.73
CA SER A 127 16.01 -3.99 12.53
C SER A 127 17.21 -3.09 12.25
N SER A 128 18.22 -3.14 13.12
CA SER A 128 19.50 -2.45 12.90
C SER A 128 20.20 -2.83 11.60
N ARG A 129 19.87 -3.99 11.01
CA ARG A 129 20.36 -4.38 9.67
C ARG A 129 19.79 -3.48 8.57
N LEU A 130 18.50 -3.16 8.62
CA LEU A 130 17.87 -2.25 7.64
C LEU A 130 18.50 -0.85 7.68
N GLU A 131 19.01 -0.45 8.84
CA GLU A 131 19.73 0.82 8.99
C GLU A 131 21.06 0.85 8.25
N LYS A 132 21.75 -0.30 8.16
CA LYS A 132 22.98 -0.45 7.37
C LYS A 132 22.69 -0.48 5.88
N ASP A 133 21.52 -0.97 5.48
CA ASP A 133 21.07 -1.01 4.10
C ASP A 133 20.49 0.34 3.61
N LEU A 134 20.49 1.40 4.44
CA LEU A 134 19.91 2.70 4.06
C LEU A 134 20.61 3.37 2.89
N ASP A 135 21.89 3.08 2.65
CA ASP A 135 22.61 3.58 1.48
C ASP A 135 22.00 3.02 0.19
N GLU A 136 21.64 1.74 0.17
CA GLU A 136 20.93 1.10 -0.95
C GLU A 136 19.52 1.71 -1.11
N VAL A 137 18.80 1.93 -0.01
CA VAL A 137 17.47 2.55 -0.04
C VAL A 137 17.53 3.96 -0.63
N ALA A 138 18.52 4.76 -0.21
CA ALA A 138 18.73 6.11 -0.71
C ALA A 138 19.04 6.12 -2.22
N GLU A 139 19.96 5.27 -2.66
CA GLU A 139 20.30 5.13 -4.08
C GLU A 139 19.08 4.74 -4.93
N ARG A 140 18.30 3.77 -4.47
CA ARG A 140 17.15 3.23 -5.23
C ARG A 140 15.93 4.14 -5.24
N SER A 141 15.70 4.88 -4.15
CA SER A 141 14.58 5.83 -4.04
C SER A 141 14.91 7.21 -4.64
N GLY A 142 16.19 7.50 -4.90
CA GLY A 142 16.66 8.84 -5.29
C GLY A 142 16.64 9.85 -4.14
N GLY A 143 16.37 9.41 -2.91
CA GLY A 143 16.39 10.26 -1.71
C GLY A 143 17.78 10.36 -1.09
N THR A 144 17.98 11.34 -0.21
CA THR A 144 19.23 11.40 0.59
C THR A 144 19.20 10.38 1.73
N ILE A 145 20.38 9.93 2.16
CA ILE A 145 20.53 9.04 3.33
C ILE A 145 19.94 9.69 4.59
N LYS A 146 20.12 11.00 4.78
CA LYS A 146 19.56 11.73 5.94
C LYS A 146 18.03 11.69 5.95
N SER A 147 17.39 11.89 4.80
CA SER A 147 15.92 11.79 4.66
C SER A 147 15.44 10.36 4.91
N CYS A 148 16.08 9.36 4.29
CA CYS A 148 15.72 7.95 4.46
C CYS A 148 15.83 7.52 5.93
N ARG A 149 16.89 7.93 6.62
CA ARG A 149 17.07 7.68 8.06
C ARG A 149 15.96 8.29 8.89
N ARG A 150 15.57 9.56 8.65
CA ARG A 150 14.43 10.19 9.35
C ARG A 150 13.16 9.36 9.17
N GLN A 151 12.84 8.98 7.94
CA GLN A 151 11.60 8.25 7.63
C GLN A 151 11.58 6.87 8.28
N LEU A 152 12.70 6.13 8.27
CA LEU A 152 12.83 4.87 8.99
C LEU A 152 12.64 5.04 10.50
N GLU A 153 13.27 6.04 11.10
CA GLU A 153 13.13 6.31 12.53
C GLU A 153 11.71 6.72 12.92
N ASN A 154 11.05 7.54 12.09
CA ASN A 154 9.64 7.88 12.29
C ASN A 154 8.74 6.65 12.22
N LEU A 155 8.96 5.78 11.23
CA LEU A 155 8.22 4.52 11.10
C LEU A 155 8.45 3.60 12.32
N ARG A 156 9.70 3.48 12.80
CA ARG A 156 10.05 2.72 14.02
C ARG A 156 9.32 3.27 15.24
N ARG A 157 9.37 4.58 15.48
CA ARG A 157 8.69 5.23 16.62
C ARG A 157 7.18 4.98 16.58
N VAL A 158 6.56 5.17 15.42
CA VAL A 158 5.12 4.94 15.25
C VAL A 158 4.77 3.47 15.46
N TYR A 159 5.55 2.55 14.90
CA TYR A 159 5.34 1.11 15.08
C TYR A 159 5.47 0.71 16.54
N SER A 160 6.57 1.07 17.22
CA SER A 160 6.78 0.75 18.64
C SER A 160 5.67 1.33 19.53
N ALA A 161 5.24 2.57 19.30
CA ALA A 161 4.20 3.19 20.11
C ALA A 161 2.82 2.49 20.00
N VAL A 162 2.52 1.87 18.85
CA VAL A 162 1.30 1.07 18.65
C VAL A 162 1.49 -0.37 19.12
N GLU A 163 2.69 -0.93 18.95
CA GLU A 163 3.09 -2.25 19.46
C GLU A 163 3.06 -2.31 21.00
N ASP A 164 3.50 -1.25 21.68
CA ASP A 164 3.45 -1.11 23.14
C ASP A 164 2.00 -1.16 23.68
N ARG A 165 1.02 -0.85 22.82
CA ARG A 165 -0.41 -0.97 23.10
C ARG A 165 -0.98 -2.32 22.63
N ASN A 166 -0.12 -3.29 22.34
CA ASN A 166 -0.44 -4.60 21.78
C ASN A 166 -1.33 -4.51 20.52
N PHE A 167 -1.21 -3.44 19.72
CA PHE A 167 -2.08 -3.19 18.58
C PHE A 167 -3.58 -3.18 18.91
N HIS A 168 -3.98 -2.90 20.16
CA HIS A 168 -5.39 -2.82 20.55
C HIS A 168 -6.00 -1.44 20.22
N GLY A 169 -7.33 -1.42 20.06
CA GLY A 169 -8.08 -0.19 19.76
C GLY A 169 -8.00 0.19 18.28
N ILE A 170 -8.12 1.48 17.96
CA ILE A 170 -8.13 1.98 16.58
C ILE A 170 -6.73 2.52 16.24
N PRO A 171 -5.96 1.86 15.36
CA PRO A 171 -4.58 2.29 15.05
C PRO A 171 -4.51 3.71 14.49
N CYS A 172 -5.42 4.10 13.59
CA CYS A 172 -5.45 5.44 13.02
C CYS A 172 -5.60 6.52 14.12
N LYS A 173 -6.52 6.31 15.06
CA LYS A 173 -6.74 7.22 16.18
C LYS A 173 -5.53 7.27 17.11
N ALA A 174 -4.96 6.11 17.46
CA ALA A 174 -3.79 6.03 18.31
C ALA A 174 -2.59 6.80 17.72
N VAL A 175 -2.32 6.64 16.42
CA VAL A 175 -1.24 7.36 15.73
C VAL A 175 -1.51 8.86 15.69
N SER A 176 -2.72 9.28 15.33
CA SER A 176 -3.08 10.71 15.27
C SER A 176 -2.94 11.39 16.63
N GLU A 177 -3.40 10.76 17.71
CA GLU A 177 -3.35 11.33 19.06
C GLU A 177 -1.93 11.36 19.65
N LEU A 178 -1.14 10.31 19.44
CA LEU A 178 0.21 10.20 19.99
C LEU A 178 1.23 11.10 19.26
N PHE A 179 1.11 11.20 17.94
CA PHE A 179 2.06 11.92 17.10
C PHE A 179 1.54 13.27 16.62
N LEU A 180 0.32 13.66 17.01
CA LEU A 180 -0.30 14.93 16.64
C LEU A 180 -0.33 15.19 15.12
N VAL A 181 -0.41 14.11 14.34
CA VAL A 181 -0.54 14.12 12.88
C VAL A 181 -2.01 14.07 12.48
N SER A 182 -2.31 14.50 11.25
CA SER A 182 -3.65 14.41 10.70
C SER A 182 -4.14 12.95 10.61
N GLU A 183 -5.46 12.74 10.64
CA GLU A 183 -6.04 11.41 10.36
C GLU A 183 -5.65 10.89 8.96
N GLN A 184 -5.41 11.80 8.01
CA GLN A 184 -4.97 11.43 6.67
C GLN A 184 -3.58 10.81 6.68
N LEU A 185 -2.64 11.34 7.45
CA LEU A 185 -1.32 10.74 7.58
C LEU A 185 -1.37 9.51 8.50
N ALA A 186 -2.14 9.56 9.59
CA ALA A 186 -2.30 8.44 10.51
C ALA A 186 -2.90 7.20 9.83
N SER A 187 -3.86 7.38 8.92
CA SER A 187 -4.45 6.26 8.16
C SER A 187 -3.44 5.63 7.19
N LYS A 188 -2.53 6.41 6.61
CA LYS A 188 -1.40 5.89 5.81
C LYS A 188 -0.47 5.05 6.69
N TYR A 189 -0.13 5.54 7.88
CA TYR A 189 0.63 4.77 8.86
C TYR A 189 -0.08 3.48 9.25
N ALA A 190 -1.39 3.50 9.52
CA ALA A 190 -2.16 2.31 9.88
C ALA A 190 -2.05 1.21 8.81
N CYS A 191 -2.12 1.55 7.52
CA CYS A 191 -1.87 0.60 6.43
C CYS A 191 -0.45 0.00 6.47
N LEU A 192 0.57 0.82 6.74
CA LEU A 192 1.97 0.34 6.84
C LEU A 192 2.18 -0.54 8.06
N LEU A 193 1.61 -0.16 9.20
CA LEU A 193 1.65 -0.95 10.43
C LEU A 193 1.00 -2.32 10.20
N PHE A 194 -0.12 -2.38 9.48
CA PHE A 194 -0.74 -3.66 9.09
C PHE A 194 0.21 -4.54 8.27
N ILE A 195 0.83 -4.00 7.22
CA ILE A 195 1.79 -4.74 6.37
C ILE A 195 2.98 -5.24 7.21
N LEU A 196 3.50 -4.43 8.12
CA LEU A 196 4.63 -4.75 8.99
C LEU A 196 4.25 -5.81 10.04
N HIS A 197 3.09 -5.66 10.69
CA HIS A 197 2.54 -6.60 11.66
C HIS A 197 2.29 -7.96 11.04
N ALA A 198 1.66 -7.97 9.86
CA ALA A 198 1.40 -9.17 9.06
C ALA A 198 2.66 -9.74 8.37
N ARG A 199 3.79 -9.01 8.41
CA ARG A 199 5.10 -9.38 7.87
C ARG A 199 5.10 -9.73 6.38
N PHE A 200 4.27 -9.08 5.58
CA PHE A 200 4.12 -9.42 4.16
C PHE A 200 5.46 -9.46 3.42
N GLN A 201 5.67 -10.53 2.65
CA GLN A 201 6.83 -10.67 1.79
C GLN A 201 6.63 -9.83 0.52
N VAL A 202 6.89 -8.53 0.63
CA VAL A 202 6.65 -7.54 -0.45
C VAL A 202 7.87 -6.69 -0.76
N HIS A 203 9.06 -7.05 -0.27
CA HIS A 203 10.29 -6.30 -0.57
C HIS A 203 10.50 -6.21 -2.10
N PRO A 204 11.03 -5.10 -2.66
CA PRO A 204 11.22 -4.95 -4.11
C PRO A 204 12.06 -6.07 -4.76
N GLN A 205 12.97 -6.68 -3.99
CA GLN A 205 13.80 -7.81 -4.45
C GLN A 205 13.10 -9.17 -4.35
N HIS A 206 11.85 -9.24 -3.89
CA HIS A 206 11.13 -10.50 -3.75
C HIS A 206 10.69 -11.02 -5.13
N PRO A 207 10.97 -12.28 -5.50
CA PRO A 207 10.80 -12.76 -6.89
C PRO A 207 9.36 -12.74 -7.39
N SER A 208 8.38 -12.93 -6.50
CA SER A 208 6.97 -13.03 -6.90
C SER A 208 6.15 -11.78 -6.61
N THR A 209 6.63 -10.87 -5.76
CA THR A 209 5.84 -9.71 -5.29
C THR A 209 6.63 -8.40 -5.37
N GLY A 210 7.89 -8.45 -5.80
CA GLY A 210 8.76 -7.28 -5.96
C GLY A 210 8.20 -6.24 -6.94
N PHE A 211 7.50 -6.69 -7.99
CA PHE A 211 6.85 -5.83 -8.98
C PHE A 211 5.69 -4.99 -8.44
N LEU A 212 5.18 -5.30 -7.23
CA LEU A 212 4.08 -4.53 -6.63
C LEU A 212 4.55 -3.11 -6.34
N THR A 213 3.75 -2.13 -6.73
CA THR A 213 4.03 -0.71 -6.53
C THR A 213 3.61 -0.24 -5.13
N TRP A 214 4.06 0.93 -4.71
CA TRP A 214 3.57 1.58 -3.49
C TRP A 214 2.05 1.75 -3.47
N HIS A 215 1.46 2.08 -4.63
CA HIS A 215 0.01 2.22 -4.77
C HIS A 215 -0.71 0.88 -4.55
N ASP A 216 -0.19 -0.20 -5.13
CA ASP A 216 -0.74 -1.56 -4.95
C ASP A 216 -0.76 -1.95 -3.48
N LEU A 217 0.36 -1.76 -2.77
CA LEU A 217 0.49 -2.15 -1.36
C LEU A 217 -0.47 -1.38 -0.45
N ARG A 218 -0.64 -0.07 -0.69
CA ARG A 218 -1.60 0.75 0.07
C ARG A 218 -3.04 0.36 -0.21
N PHE A 219 -3.37 0.14 -1.48
CA PHE A 219 -4.69 -0.30 -1.88
C PHE A 219 -5.02 -1.67 -1.28
N PHE A 220 -4.10 -2.63 -1.34
CA PHE A 220 -4.28 -3.96 -0.75
C PHE A 220 -4.36 -3.92 0.76
N ALA A 221 -3.54 -3.12 1.43
CA ALA A 221 -3.66 -2.94 2.88
C ALA A 221 -5.04 -2.37 3.25
N ALA A 222 -5.50 -1.32 2.58
CA ALA A 222 -6.83 -0.75 2.84
C ALA A 222 -7.95 -1.77 2.59
N LEU A 223 -7.89 -2.49 1.46
CA LEU A 223 -8.83 -3.56 1.12
C LEU A 223 -8.87 -4.66 2.20
N LEU A 224 -7.71 -5.18 2.60
CA LEU A 224 -7.64 -6.24 3.60
C LEU A 224 -8.12 -5.75 4.97
N MET A 225 -7.69 -4.56 5.40
CA MET A 225 -8.09 -3.98 6.68
C MET A 225 -9.59 -3.70 6.75
N VAL A 226 -10.19 -3.13 5.69
CA VAL A 226 -11.62 -2.80 5.69
C VAL A 226 -12.50 -4.06 5.71
N HIS A 227 -12.05 -5.14 5.06
CA HIS A 227 -12.88 -6.33 4.86
C HIS A 227 -12.59 -7.48 5.82
N TRP A 228 -11.34 -7.68 6.25
CA TRP A 228 -10.96 -8.85 7.04
C TRP A 228 -10.69 -8.55 8.52
N LEU A 229 -10.53 -7.28 8.89
CA LEU A 229 -10.37 -6.87 10.29
C LEU A 229 -11.70 -6.36 10.85
N PRO A 230 -11.92 -6.49 12.17
CA PRO A 230 -13.11 -5.93 12.82
C PRO A 230 -13.22 -4.41 12.60
N GLN A 231 -14.46 -3.92 12.44
CA GLN A 231 -14.75 -2.51 12.22
C GLN A 231 -15.57 -1.94 13.38
N ARG A 232 -15.27 -0.72 13.81
CA ARG A 232 -16.11 0.00 14.79
C ARG A 232 -17.40 0.47 14.11
N LYS A 233 -18.55 0.40 14.81
CA LYS A 233 -19.77 1.08 14.36
C LYS A 233 -19.55 2.60 14.31
N THR A 234 -19.51 3.17 13.11
CA THR A 234 -19.72 4.61 12.93
C THR A 234 -21.24 4.84 13.01
N GLN A 235 -21.79 5.17 14.18
CA GLN A 235 -23.14 5.71 14.20
C GLN A 235 -23.12 7.05 13.45
N PRO A 236 -24.03 7.29 12.48
CA PRO A 236 -24.14 8.60 11.86
C PRO A 236 -24.46 9.63 12.95
N GLN A 237 -23.57 10.61 13.15
CA GLN A 237 -23.65 11.64 14.20
C GLN A 237 -24.83 12.63 14.04
N LEU A 238 -25.95 12.22 13.45
CA LEU A 238 -27.12 13.07 13.20
C LEU A 238 -28.44 12.49 13.71
N MET A 239 -28.42 11.58 14.68
CA MET A 239 -29.62 11.23 15.46
C MET A 239 -29.29 11.09 16.95
N LEU A 240 -29.97 11.93 17.74
CA LEU A 240 -30.16 11.89 19.19
C LEU A 240 -28.97 12.24 20.12
N SER A 241 -28.97 13.53 20.47
CA SER A 241 -28.79 13.97 21.85
C SER A 241 -29.62 13.11 22.83
N LYS A 242 -28.98 12.81 23.97
CA LYS A 242 -29.43 12.14 25.21
C LYS A 242 -29.31 10.61 25.29
N ARG A 243 -28.09 10.14 25.57
CA ARG A 243 -27.87 9.04 26.54
C ARG A 243 -26.82 9.49 27.58
N PRO A 244 -26.95 9.13 28.87
CA PRO A 244 -25.97 9.50 29.90
C PRO A 244 -24.64 8.78 29.71
N PRO A 245 -23.53 9.25 30.32
CA PRO A 245 -22.16 8.87 29.96
C PRO A 245 -21.66 7.53 30.53
N GLU A 246 -22.53 6.64 31.02
CA GLU A 246 -22.07 5.45 31.78
C GLU A 246 -22.21 4.10 31.04
N GLU A 247 -22.73 4.05 29.81
CA GLU A 247 -22.84 2.79 29.04
C GLU A 247 -22.52 2.96 27.54
N ALA A 248 -21.42 3.63 27.21
CA ALA A 248 -20.89 3.64 25.85
C ALA A 248 -20.00 2.40 25.62
N GLY A 249 -20.61 1.21 25.61
CA GLY A 249 -19.95 0.02 25.08
C GLY A 249 -19.63 0.24 23.60
N GLU A 250 -18.35 0.19 23.22
CA GLU A 250 -17.94 0.28 21.83
C GLU A 250 -18.49 -0.93 21.06
N GLU A 251 -19.65 -0.79 20.42
CA GLU A 251 -20.20 -1.84 19.57
C GLU A 251 -19.31 -2.01 18.33
N VAL A 252 -18.56 -3.11 18.30
CA VAL A 252 -17.76 -3.56 17.14
C VAL A 252 -18.69 -4.33 16.19
N VAL A 253 -18.69 -4.00 14.89
CA VAL A 253 -19.32 -4.83 13.87
C VAL A 253 -18.27 -5.80 13.35
N GLU A 254 -18.54 -7.08 13.46
CA GLU A 254 -17.66 -8.12 12.92
C GLU A 254 -17.84 -8.32 11.40
N HIS A 255 -18.82 -7.64 10.76
CA HIS A 255 -19.33 -7.99 9.44
C HIS A 255 -19.55 -6.87 8.41
N GLY A 256 -19.11 -5.62 8.61
CA GLY A 256 -19.45 -4.52 7.70
C GLY A 256 -18.28 -3.67 7.24
N ALA A 257 -17.85 -3.87 6.00
CA ALA A 257 -17.18 -2.80 5.25
C ALA A 257 -18.24 -1.87 4.68
N GLU A 258 -18.08 -0.55 4.81
CA GLU A 258 -19.00 0.43 4.20
C GLU A 258 -19.05 0.31 2.67
N ILE A 259 -17.97 -0.20 2.06
CA ILE A 259 -17.84 -0.38 0.62
C ILE A 259 -18.11 -1.84 0.29
N ALA A 260 -19.16 -2.15 -0.47
CA ALA A 260 -19.44 -3.51 -0.88
C ALA A 260 -18.50 -3.97 -2.02
N LEU A 261 -17.97 -5.20 -1.92
CA LEU A 261 -17.15 -5.80 -2.99
C LEU A 261 -17.96 -6.58 -4.02
N ARG A 262 -19.21 -6.89 -3.68
CA ARG A 262 -20.18 -7.57 -4.54
C ARG A 262 -21.58 -7.10 -4.17
N SER A 263 -22.41 -6.82 -5.17
CA SER A 263 -23.80 -6.45 -4.95
C SER A 263 -24.57 -7.66 -4.41
N LEU A 264 -25.17 -7.55 -3.22
CA LEU A 264 -26.01 -8.62 -2.66
C LEU A 264 -27.32 -8.82 -3.46
N ALA A 265 -27.80 -7.76 -4.13
CA ALA A 265 -29.05 -7.80 -4.88
C ALA A 265 -28.87 -8.36 -6.29
N THR A 266 -27.77 -7.99 -6.97
CA THR A 266 -27.55 -8.35 -8.37
C THR A 266 -26.42 -9.36 -8.59
N GLY A 267 -25.57 -9.59 -7.58
CA GLY A 267 -24.38 -10.43 -7.71
C GLY A 267 -23.25 -9.79 -8.51
N ASP A 268 -23.41 -8.54 -8.96
CA ASP A 268 -22.47 -7.84 -9.82
C ASP A 268 -21.22 -7.39 -9.07
N TRP A 269 -20.13 -7.33 -9.83
CA TRP A 269 -18.84 -6.84 -9.35
C TRP A 269 -18.66 -5.36 -9.68
N PRO A 270 -18.26 -4.52 -8.72
CA PRO A 270 -17.81 -3.17 -9.02
C PRO A 270 -16.52 -3.22 -9.86
N ALA A 271 -16.34 -2.19 -10.69
CA ALA A 271 -15.12 -1.99 -11.46
C ALA A 271 -13.92 -1.80 -10.52
N ILE A 272 -12.76 -2.34 -10.90
CA ILE A 272 -11.54 -2.22 -10.07
C ILE A 272 -11.12 -0.75 -9.92
N GLY A 273 -11.26 0.07 -10.97
CA GLY A 273 -10.96 1.51 -10.88
C GLY A 273 -11.85 2.25 -9.87
N PHE A 274 -13.14 1.89 -9.78
CA PHE A 274 -14.04 2.44 -8.76
C PHE A 274 -13.58 2.04 -7.35
N LEU A 275 -13.19 0.79 -7.15
CA LEU A 275 -12.66 0.33 -5.86
C LEU A 275 -11.34 1.05 -5.50
N GLN A 276 -10.43 1.22 -6.45
CA GLN A 276 -9.17 1.95 -6.23
C GLN A 276 -9.40 3.42 -5.89
N GLU A 277 -10.46 4.05 -6.41
CA GLU A 277 -10.85 5.41 -6.05
C GLU A 277 -11.45 5.47 -4.64
N LYS A 278 -12.33 4.53 -4.28
CA LYS A 278 -13.08 4.57 -3.00
C LYS A 278 -12.31 3.99 -1.81
N LEU A 279 -11.58 2.89 -1.99
CA LEU A 279 -10.77 2.26 -0.95
C LEU A 279 -9.42 2.98 -0.81
N GLN A 280 -9.47 4.17 -0.24
CA GLN A 280 -8.29 4.94 0.16
C GLN A 280 -7.83 4.54 1.55
N PRO A 281 -6.59 4.90 1.97
CA PRO A 281 -6.13 4.69 3.34
C PRO A 281 -7.10 5.22 4.39
N MET A 282 -7.76 6.36 4.14
CA MET A 282 -8.78 6.91 5.05
C MET A 282 -9.93 5.96 5.37
N SER A 283 -10.18 4.95 4.53
CA SER A 283 -11.22 3.93 4.76
C SER A 283 -10.91 3.06 5.99
N VAL A 284 -9.64 2.97 6.42
CA VAL A 284 -9.23 2.15 7.59
C VAL A 284 -9.40 2.87 8.93
N ARG A 285 -9.95 4.08 8.94
CA ARG A 285 -10.09 4.91 10.16
C ARG A 285 -10.94 4.26 11.26
N ALA A 286 -11.83 3.34 10.89
CA ALA A 286 -12.71 2.62 11.80
C ALA A 286 -12.21 1.20 12.12
N THR A 287 -11.10 0.76 11.52
CA THR A 287 -10.55 -0.58 11.75
C THR A 287 -10.05 -0.72 13.18
N VAL A 288 -10.46 -1.80 13.83
CA VAL A 288 -10.07 -2.14 15.20
C VAL A 288 -8.99 -3.22 15.14
N GLY A 289 -7.87 -2.94 15.80
CA GLY A 289 -6.69 -3.78 15.82
C GLY A 289 -6.01 -3.94 14.46
N LEU A 290 -5.05 -4.87 14.41
CA LEU A 290 -4.35 -5.28 13.19
C LEU A 290 -4.50 -6.78 12.89
N ASP A 291 -5.18 -7.54 13.75
CA ASP A 291 -5.38 -8.98 13.59
C ASP A 291 -6.68 -9.29 12.83
N LEU A 292 -6.61 -10.33 12.00
CA LEU A 292 -7.78 -10.80 11.26
C LEU A 292 -8.89 -11.25 12.22
N SER A 293 -10.14 -11.06 11.81
CA SER A 293 -11.29 -11.56 12.56
C SER A 293 -11.22 -13.07 12.77
N HIS A 294 -11.26 -13.52 14.03
CA HIS A 294 -11.27 -14.95 14.38
C HIS A 294 -12.49 -15.70 13.80
N PRO A 295 -13.73 -15.18 13.90
CA PRO A 295 -14.88 -15.81 13.23
C PRO A 295 -14.65 -16.02 11.73
N PHE A 296 -14.16 -14.99 11.03
CA PHE A 296 -13.87 -15.06 9.60
C PHE A 296 -12.83 -16.14 9.26
N THR A 297 -11.69 -16.15 9.96
CA THR A 297 -10.61 -17.10 9.68
C THR A 297 -10.96 -18.54 10.08
N ASN A 298 -11.75 -18.72 11.15
CA ASN A 298 -12.27 -20.03 11.54
C ASN A 298 -13.22 -20.60 10.48
N CYS A 299 -14.16 -19.80 9.95
CA CYS A 299 -15.07 -20.24 8.89
C CYS A 299 -14.32 -20.74 7.64
N LEU A 300 -13.22 -20.07 7.24
CA LEU A 300 -12.43 -20.50 6.09
C LEU A 300 -11.65 -21.81 6.35
N ARG A 301 -11.12 -21.96 7.57
CA ARG A 301 -10.45 -23.20 8.00
C ARG A 301 -11.43 -24.37 8.00
N ASP A 302 -12.61 -24.17 8.55
CA ASP A 302 -13.64 -25.20 8.66
C ASP A 302 -14.17 -25.56 7.26
N LEU A 303 -14.39 -24.57 6.38
CA LEU A 303 -14.76 -24.81 4.98
C LEU A 303 -13.74 -25.70 4.25
N LYS A 304 -12.43 -25.47 4.44
CA LYS A 304 -11.39 -26.35 3.89
C LYS A 304 -11.53 -27.77 4.45
N ALA A 305 -11.68 -27.91 5.77
CA ALA A 305 -11.82 -29.24 6.38
C ALA A 305 -13.04 -29.99 5.81
N HIS A 306 -14.13 -29.30 5.55
CA HIS A 306 -15.35 -29.88 5.01
C HIS A 306 -15.22 -30.27 3.52
N LEU A 307 -14.67 -29.38 2.69
CA LEU A 307 -14.55 -29.65 1.25
C LEU A 307 -13.37 -30.57 0.92
N VAL A 308 -12.20 -30.39 1.55
CA VAL A 308 -11.00 -31.15 1.16
C VAL A 308 -11.02 -32.57 1.72
N ASN A 309 -11.65 -32.81 2.88
CA ASN A 309 -11.72 -34.16 3.45
C ASN A 309 -12.79 -35.03 2.77
N ASP A 310 -13.72 -34.43 2.03
CA ASP A 310 -14.78 -35.12 1.29
C ASP A 310 -14.60 -34.92 -0.22
N ASN A 311 -13.91 -35.86 -0.87
CA ASN A 311 -13.59 -35.80 -2.29
C ASN A 311 -14.84 -35.78 -3.19
N ASP A 312 -15.95 -36.39 -2.75
CA ASP A 312 -17.20 -36.40 -3.51
C ASP A 312 -17.86 -35.02 -3.47
N VAL A 313 -17.92 -34.39 -2.30
CA VAL A 313 -18.44 -33.01 -2.19
C VAL A 313 -17.56 -32.03 -2.97
N LEU A 314 -16.23 -32.16 -2.91
CA LEU A 314 -15.33 -31.32 -3.70
C LEU A 314 -15.47 -31.53 -5.21
N ARG A 315 -15.76 -32.76 -5.65
CA ARG A 315 -16.09 -33.03 -7.05
C ARG A 315 -17.38 -32.31 -7.45
N VAL A 316 -18.46 -32.47 -6.68
CA VAL A 316 -19.76 -31.82 -6.94
C VAL A 316 -19.63 -30.29 -6.97
N TYR A 317 -18.87 -29.71 -6.05
CA TYR A 317 -18.62 -28.28 -6.02
C TYR A 317 -17.92 -27.79 -7.30
N ARG A 318 -16.87 -28.49 -7.76
CA ARG A 318 -16.17 -28.15 -9.00
C ARG A 318 -17.08 -28.28 -10.24
N GLU A 319 -17.91 -29.31 -10.30
CA GLU A 319 -18.88 -29.51 -11.37
C GLU A 319 -19.88 -28.34 -11.43
N LYS A 320 -20.39 -27.90 -10.28
CA LYS A 320 -21.28 -26.73 -10.18
C LYS A 320 -20.59 -25.43 -10.59
N VAL A 321 -19.33 -25.23 -10.19
CA VAL A 321 -18.53 -24.06 -10.61
C VAL A 321 -18.38 -24.04 -12.14
N MET A 322 -18.01 -25.17 -12.76
CA MET A 322 -17.88 -25.26 -14.22
C MET A 322 -19.20 -25.07 -14.95
N ALA A 323 -20.29 -25.65 -14.44
CA ALA A 323 -21.62 -25.48 -15.01
C ALA A 323 -22.02 -24.00 -15.06
N ARG A 324 -21.87 -23.29 -13.93
CA ARG A 324 -22.15 -21.84 -13.84
C ARG A 324 -21.26 -21.01 -14.76
N LEU A 325 -19.97 -21.31 -14.79
CA LEU A 325 -19.03 -20.60 -15.64
C LEU A 325 -19.39 -20.76 -17.13
N ARG A 326 -19.72 -21.97 -17.57
CA ARG A 326 -20.16 -22.24 -18.94
C ARG A 326 -21.44 -21.48 -19.29
N SER A 327 -22.44 -21.49 -18.41
CA SER A 327 -23.68 -20.75 -18.61
C SER A 327 -23.44 -19.24 -18.72
N SER A 328 -22.57 -18.68 -17.86
CA SER A 328 -22.24 -17.25 -17.88
C SER A 328 -21.50 -16.86 -19.16
N VAL A 329 -20.56 -17.67 -19.64
CA VAL A 329 -19.82 -17.41 -20.87
C VAL A 329 -20.71 -17.56 -22.11
N ALA A 330 -21.62 -18.55 -22.12
CA ALA A 330 -22.58 -18.74 -23.21
C ALA A 330 -23.53 -17.53 -23.35
N ALA A 331 -23.99 -16.97 -22.22
CA ALA A 331 -24.81 -15.75 -22.22
C ALA A 331 -24.06 -14.50 -22.74
N GLY A 332 -22.72 -14.50 -22.66
CA GLY A 332 -21.86 -13.39 -23.09
C GLY A 332 -21.45 -13.40 -24.57
N GLY A 333 -21.88 -14.38 -25.38
CA GLY A 333 -21.68 -14.40 -26.84
C GLY A 333 -20.27 -14.71 -27.36
N ALA A 334 -19.29 -15.00 -26.51
CA ALA A 334 -17.90 -15.27 -26.90
C ALA A 334 -17.61 -16.78 -27.02
N VAL A 335 -18.05 -17.42 -28.13
CA VAL A 335 -18.18 -18.89 -28.20
C VAL A 335 -16.93 -19.65 -28.66
N SER A 336 -16.09 -19.13 -29.57
CA SER A 336 -14.97 -19.94 -30.13
C SER A 336 -13.74 -20.01 -29.21
N ASP A 337 -13.13 -18.87 -28.88
CA ASP A 337 -11.86 -18.82 -28.12
C ASP A 337 -12.02 -19.23 -26.65
N SER A 338 -13.22 -19.05 -26.10
CA SER A 338 -13.50 -19.41 -24.70
C SER A 338 -13.58 -20.92 -24.50
N SER A 339 -13.83 -21.71 -25.54
CA SER A 339 -14.05 -23.15 -25.40
C SER A 339 -12.77 -23.90 -24.98
N GLN A 340 -11.63 -23.53 -25.56
CA GLN A 340 -10.33 -24.13 -25.25
C GLN A 340 -9.84 -23.76 -23.85
N SER A 341 -9.92 -22.48 -23.47
CA SER A 341 -9.55 -22.00 -22.12
C SER A 341 -10.42 -22.64 -21.03
N LEU A 342 -11.73 -22.80 -21.27
CA LEU A 342 -12.64 -23.47 -20.33
C LEU A 342 -12.38 -24.97 -20.20
N SER A 343 -12.02 -25.66 -21.30
CA SER A 343 -11.61 -27.07 -21.27
C SER A 343 -10.32 -27.27 -20.46
N GLN A 344 -9.32 -26.41 -20.69
CA GLN A 344 -8.09 -26.44 -19.90
C GLN A 344 -8.37 -26.14 -18.42
N LEU A 345 -9.21 -25.15 -18.12
CA LEU A 345 -9.60 -24.83 -16.75
C LEU A 345 -10.31 -25.99 -16.08
N GLU A 346 -11.22 -26.70 -16.74
CA GLU A 346 -11.93 -27.84 -16.15
C GLU A 346 -10.95 -28.90 -15.63
N SER A 347 -9.92 -29.23 -16.42
CA SER A 347 -8.90 -30.20 -16.03
C SER A 347 -8.04 -29.74 -14.85
N LYS A 348 -7.91 -28.42 -14.64
CA LYS A 348 -7.06 -27.81 -13.60
C LYS A 348 -7.84 -27.12 -12.48
N LEU A 349 -9.17 -27.09 -12.51
CA LEU A 349 -10.01 -26.32 -11.59
C LEU A 349 -9.79 -26.75 -10.14
N TYR A 350 -9.48 -28.03 -9.93
CA TYR A 350 -9.07 -28.54 -8.62
C TYR A 350 -7.92 -27.73 -8.01
N LEU A 351 -6.89 -27.39 -8.79
CA LEU A 351 -5.74 -26.64 -8.30
C LEU A 351 -6.14 -25.24 -7.85
N VAL A 352 -7.04 -24.59 -8.60
CA VAL A 352 -7.56 -23.25 -8.27
C VAL A 352 -8.41 -23.30 -6.99
N VAL A 353 -9.39 -24.20 -6.93
CA VAL A 353 -10.28 -24.34 -5.77
C VAL A 353 -9.50 -24.75 -4.53
N HIS A 354 -8.65 -25.78 -4.63
CA HIS A 354 -7.79 -26.22 -3.54
C HIS A 354 -6.80 -25.12 -3.12
N GLY A 355 -6.28 -24.34 -4.06
CA GLY A 355 -5.44 -23.18 -3.82
C GLY A 355 -6.15 -22.15 -2.93
N PHE A 356 -7.36 -21.72 -3.30
CA PHE A 356 -8.15 -20.80 -2.49
C PHE A 356 -8.50 -21.35 -1.11
N LEU A 357 -8.95 -22.60 -1.01
CA LEU A 357 -9.28 -23.23 0.28
C LEU A 357 -8.06 -23.32 1.19
N THR A 358 -6.89 -23.65 0.62
CA THR A 358 -5.64 -23.73 1.38
C THR A 358 -5.18 -22.36 1.86
N ILE A 359 -5.23 -21.35 1.01
CA ILE A 359 -4.87 -19.97 1.36
C ILE A 359 -5.82 -19.45 2.44
N GLY A 360 -7.13 -19.59 2.24
CA GLY A 360 -8.15 -19.13 3.19
C GLY A 360 -8.02 -19.78 4.56
N ALA A 361 -7.84 -21.10 4.62
CA ALA A 361 -7.60 -21.81 5.88
C ALA A 361 -6.29 -21.37 6.57
N GLY A 362 -5.26 -21.09 5.76
CA GLY A 362 -3.97 -20.59 6.24
C GLY A 362 -4.09 -19.26 7.00
N LEU A 363 -5.07 -18.41 6.68
CA LEU A 363 -5.26 -17.11 7.35
C LEU A 363 -5.50 -17.23 8.87
N SER A 364 -5.94 -18.39 9.37
CA SER A 364 -6.04 -18.66 10.81
C SER A 364 -4.67 -18.74 11.53
N GLN A 365 -3.58 -18.84 10.77
CA GLN A 365 -2.22 -18.91 11.27
C GLN A 365 -1.46 -17.62 10.90
N PRO A 366 -0.97 -16.83 11.87
CA PRO A 366 -0.25 -15.59 11.61
C PRO A 366 0.99 -15.75 10.73
N LYS A 367 1.57 -16.96 10.63
CA LYS A 367 2.74 -17.22 9.78
C LYS A 367 2.39 -17.37 8.30
N GLU A 368 1.14 -17.70 7.97
CA GLU A 368 0.73 -17.92 6.58
C GLU A 368 0.31 -16.60 5.91
N ILE A 369 -0.19 -15.64 6.69
CA ILE A 369 -0.62 -14.34 6.16
C ILE A 369 0.52 -13.60 5.46
N GLN A 370 1.77 -13.79 5.92
CA GLN A 370 2.96 -13.16 5.35
C GLN A 370 3.20 -13.55 3.88
N HIS A 371 2.69 -14.72 3.47
CA HIS A 371 2.81 -15.30 2.13
C HIS A 371 1.53 -15.15 1.30
N LEU A 372 0.51 -14.44 1.78
CA LEU A 372 -0.80 -14.35 1.12
C LEU A 372 -0.69 -13.98 -0.36
N LEU A 373 0.02 -12.90 -0.68
CA LEU A 373 0.15 -12.40 -2.04
C LEU A 373 0.94 -13.37 -2.92
N GLU A 374 2.05 -13.91 -2.40
CA GLU A 374 2.87 -14.91 -3.08
C GLU A 374 2.04 -16.16 -3.41
N HIS A 375 1.26 -16.67 -2.45
CA HIS A 375 0.42 -17.85 -2.64
C HIS A 375 -0.70 -17.61 -3.66
N LEU A 376 -1.35 -16.44 -3.65
CA LEU A 376 -2.34 -16.09 -4.67
C LEU A 376 -1.70 -16.10 -6.07
N LEU A 377 -0.52 -15.50 -6.22
CA LEU A 377 0.15 -15.41 -7.51
C LEU A 377 0.64 -16.78 -8.00
N SER A 378 1.31 -17.53 -7.13
CA SER A 378 1.96 -18.81 -7.49
C SER A 378 0.99 -19.99 -7.61
N ARG A 379 -0.06 -20.05 -6.78
CA ARG A 379 -0.98 -21.21 -6.72
C ARG A 379 -2.26 -21.01 -7.52
N VAL A 380 -2.72 -19.77 -7.66
CA VAL A 380 -3.97 -19.46 -8.36
C VAL A 380 -3.67 -18.79 -9.69
N VAL A 381 -3.03 -17.61 -9.69
CA VAL A 381 -2.87 -16.81 -10.92
C VAL A 381 -2.05 -17.53 -11.97
N ARG A 382 -0.98 -18.24 -11.57
CA ARG A 382 -0.21 -19.10 -12.48
C ARG A 382 -1.09 -20.11 -13.21
N VAL A 383 -1.98 -20.82 -12.50
CA VAL A 383 -2.87 -21.81 -13.10
C VAL A 383 -3.85 -21.14 -14.07
N LEU A 384 -4.35 -19.96 -13.73
CA LEU A 384 -5.26 -19.19 -14.59
C LEU A 384 -4.58 -18.71 -15.88
N HIS A 385 -3.31 -18.30 -15.81
CA HIS A 385 -2.49 -18.01 -16.99
C HIS A 385 -2.20 -19.25 -17.82
N ASP A 386 -1.88 -20.39 -17.19
CA ASP A 386 -1.68 -21.68 -17.86
C ASP A 386 -2.97 -22.24 -18.51
N CYS A 387 -4.12 -21.62 -18.24
CA CYS A 387 -5.41 -21.89 -18.88
C CYS A 387 -5.82 -20.79 -19.87
N GLU A 388 -4.95 -19.80 -20.13
CA GLU A 388 -5.18 -18.67 -21.02
C GLU A 388 -6.46 -17.86 -20.69
N MET A 389 -6.80 -17.78 -19.41
CA MET A 389 -8.00 -17.05 -18.98
C MET A 389 -7.86 -15.54 -19.16
N ARG A 390 -8.86 -14.91 -19.76
CA ARG A 390 -8.95 -13.45 -19.93
C ARG A 390 -9.66 -12.81 -18.74
N LYS A 391 -9.34 -11.54 -18.44
CA LYS A 391 -9.96 -10.77 -17.35
C LYS A 391 -11.51 -10.83 -17.27
N PRO A 392 -12.27 -10.73 -18.40
CA PRO A 392 -13.73 -10.86 -18.34
C PRO A 392 -14.20 -12.23 -17.85
N GLN A 393 -13.50 -13.31 -18.21
CA GLN A 393 -13.81 -14.67 -17.78
C GLN A 393 -13.49 -14.88 -16.28
N LEU A 394 -12.50 -14.16 -15.75
CA LEU A 394 -12.18 -14.21 -14.33
C LEU A 394 -13.34 -13.73 -13.45
N ASN A 395 -14.03 -12.64 -13.82
CA ASN A 395 -15.21 -12.19 -13.07
C ASN A 395 -16.28 -13.29 -13.00
N ALA A 396 -16.54 -13.98 -14.12
CA ALA A 396 -17.49 -15.09 -14.17
C ALA A 396 -17.03 -16.27 -13.31
N LEU A 397 -15.73 -16.60 -13.31
CA LEU A 397 -15.15 -17.64 -12.46
C LEU A 397 -15.33 -17.30 -10.98
N PHE A 398 -15.02 -16.06 -10.57
CA PHE A 398 -15.18 -15.62 -9.19
C PHE A 398 -16.65 -15.65 -8.74
N SER A 399 -17.60 -15.23 -9.60
CA SER A 399 -19.04 -15.40 -9.32
C SER A 399 -19.40 -16.88 -9.14
N ALA A 400 -18.93 -17.74 -10.05
CA ALA A 400 -19.21 -19.17 -9.99
C ALA A 400 -18.65 -19.83 -8.71
N LEU A 401 -17.46 -19.43 -8.25
CA LEU A 401 -16.86 -19.90 -6.99
C LEU A 401 -17.70 -19.50 -5.77
N VAL A 402 -18.28 -18.31 -5.74
CA VAL A 402 -19.13 -17.92 -4.61
C VAL A 402 -20.49 -18.63 -4.68
N ASP A 403 -21.15 -18.57 -5.84
CA ASP A 403 -22.55 -18.98 -5.97
C ASP A 403 -22.71 -20.50 -5.93
N ALA A 404 -21.75 -21.26 -6.46
CA ALA A 404 -21.80 -22.73 -6.43
C ALA A 404 -21.76 -23.28 -4.99
N LEU A 405 -21.12 -22.57 -4.05
CA LEU A 405 -21.04 -23.00 -2.66
C LEU A 405 -22.41 -22.91 -1.97
N ALA A 406 -23.18 -21.87 -2.29
CA ALA A 406 -24.51 -21.66 -1.73
C ALA A 406 -25.51 -22.76 -2.15
N GLU A 407 -25.27 -23.43 -3.29
CA GLU A 407 -26.09 -24.54 -3.78
C GLU A 407 -25.66 -25.92 -3.29
N LEU A 408 -24.59 -26.02 -2.50
CA LEU A 408 -24.20 -27.31 -1.92
C LEU A 408 -25.21 -27.68 -0.82
N ASP A 409 -25.86 -28.82 -1.03
CA ASP A 409 -26.80 -29.43 -0.10
C ASP A 409 -26.06 -30.47 0.74
N VAL A 410 -25.33 -30.00 1.76
CA VAL A 410 -24.53 -30.86 2.63
C VAL A 410 -24.81 -30.57 4.10
N TRP A 411 -25.04 -31.64 4.87
CA TRP A 411 -25.64 -31.62 6.20
C TRP A 411 -24.86 -30.84 7.28
N TYR A 412 -23.55 -30.68 7.17
CA TYR A 412 -22.75 -29.87 8.11
C TYR A 412 -22.91 -28.35 7.87
N LEU A 413 -23.52 -27.95 6.76
CA LEU A 413 -23.98 -26.59 6.49
C LEU A 413 -25.45 -26.38 6.94
N ASN A 414 -26.04 -27.25 7.78
CA ASN A 414 -27.46 -27.16 8.16
C ASN A 414 -27.76 -26.41 9.46
N GLY A 415 -26.74 -25.97 10.21
CA GLY A 415 -26.94 -24.92 11.21
C GLY A 415 -27.22 -23.60 10.50
N GLN A 416 -28.44 -23.05 10.62
CA GLN A 416 -28.85 -21.84 9.87
C GLN A 416 -27.88 -20.66 10.11
N GLU A 417 -27.46 -20.45 11.36
CA GLU A 417 -26.51 -19.38 11.70
C GLU A 417 -25.08 -19.66 11.21
N THR A 418 -24.59 -20.90 11.34
CA THR A 418 -23.24 -21.28 10.91
C THR A 418 -23.10 -21.29 9.38
N ARG A 419 -24.14 -21.67 8.65
CA ARG A 419 -24.17 -21.62 7.18
C ARG A 419 -24.03 -20.19 6.67
N GLY A 420 -24.84 -19.26 7.21
CA GLY A 420 -24.83 -17.86 6.80
C GLY A 420 -23.45 -17.23 6.98
N LEU A 421 -22.83 -17.44 8.14
CA LEU A 421 -21.48 -16.93 8.44
C LEU A 421 -20.40 -17.54 7.55
N LEU A 422 -20.49 -18.84 7.27
CA LEU A 422 -19.52 -19.54 6.42
C LEU A 422 -19.62 -19.07 4.96
N LEU A 423 -20.84 -18.97 4.41
CA LEU A 423 -21.06 -18.45 3.06
C LEU A 423 -20.62 -16.99 2.94
N ALA A 424 -20.96 -16.15 3.92
CA ALA A 424 -20.54 -14.74 3.94
C ALA A 424 -19.01 -14.59 4.05
N SER A 425 -18.35 -15.47 4.82
CA SER A 425 -16.88 -15.47 4.94
C SER A 425 -16.22 -15.93 3.64
N TRP A 426 -16.76 -16.95 2.97
CA TRP A 426 -16.25 -17.40 1.67
C TRP A 426 -16.43 -16.32 0.59
N ASP A 427 -17.62 -15.74 0.48
CA ASP A 427 -17.89 -14.63 -0.44
C ASP A 427 -16.91 -13.48 -0.20
N ARG A 428 -16.74 -13.06 1.06
CA ARG A 428 -15.82 -11.98 1.40
C ARG A 428 -14.37 -12.31 1.06
N PHE A 429 -13.91 -13.52 1.36
CA PHE A 429 -12.56 -13.97 1.04
C PHE A 429 -12.32 -13.95 -0.48
N ILE A 430 -13.22 -14.58 -1.24
CA ILE A 430 -13.13 -14.68 -2.69
C ILE A 430 -13.24 -13.30 -3.36
N SER A 431 -14.12 -12.44 -2.85
CA SER A 431 -14.27 -11.05 -3.31
C SER A 431 -12.98 -10.24 -3.15
N VAL A 432 -12.29 -10.34 -2.00
CA VAL A 432 -11.00 -9.67 -1.80
C VAL A 432 -9.92 -10.28 -2.70
N CYS A 433 -9.84 -11.60 -2.78
CA CYS A 433 -8.89 -12.28 -3.67
C CYS A 433 -9.09 -11.88 -5.14
N ARG A 434 -10.34 -11.77 -5.59
CA ARG A 434 -10.69 -11.27 -6.93
C ARG A 434 -10.08 -9.90 -7.18
N VAL A 435 -10.27 -8.95 -6.25
CA VAL A 435 -9.78 -7.58 -6.41
C VAL A 435 -8.25 -7.58 -6.51
N VAL A 436 -7.57 -8.27 -5.59
CA VAL A 436 -6.10 -8.39 -5.61
C VAL A 436 -5.62 -8.97 -6.94
N ILE A 437 -6.21 -10.10 -7.38
CA ILE A 437 -5.81 -10.78 -8.61
C ILE A 437 -6.06 -9.90 -9.83
N LEU A 438 -7.25 -9.30 -9.99
CA LEU A 438 -7.56 -8.48 -11.16
C LEU A 438 -6.72 -7.19 -11.26
N SER A 439 -6.29 -6.63 -10.13
CA SER A 439 -5.39 -5.46 -10.08
C SER A 439 -3.99 -5.74 -10.61
N VAL A 440 -3.54 -7.00 -10.59
CA VAL A 440 -2.16 -7.37 -10.96
C VAL A 440 -2.07 -8.38 -12.10
N TYR A 441 -3.19 -8.98 -12.52
CA TYR A 441 -3.24 -10.11 -13.45
C TYR A 441 -2.36 -9.94 -14.70
N ASP A 442 -2.40 -8.76 -15.34
CA ASP A 442 -1.61 -8.53 -16.56
C ASP A 442 -0.12 -8.31 -16.28
N ARG A 443 0.23 -7.81 -15.08
CA ARG A 443 1.61 -7.48 -14.67
C ARG A 443 2.36 -8.66 -14.07
N CYS A 444 1.66 -9.62 -13.47
CA CYS A 444 2.27 -10.78 -12.82
C CYS A 444 2.56 -11.95 -13.77
N HIS A 445 2.35 -11.78 -15.08
CA HIS A 445 2.70 -12.80 -16.06
C HIS A 445 4.23 -13.03 -16.07
N PRO A 446 4.74 -14.28 -16.12
CA PRO A 446 6.18 -14.56 -16.07
C PRO A 446 7.02 -13.77 -17.07
N MET A 447 6.46 -13.54 -18.27
CA MET A 447 7.09 -12.69 -19.30
C MET A 447 7.13 -11.20 -18.94
N ALA A 448 6.10 -10.68 -18.26
CA ALA A 448 6.00 -9.27 -17.87
C ALA A 448 6.91 -8.95 -16.67
N VAL A 449 7.05 -9.87 -15.71
CA VAL A 449 7.98 -9.71 -14.56
C VAL A 449 9.42 -9.61 -15.04
N SER A 450 9.82 -10.45 -16.01
CA SER A 450 11.18 -10.39 -16.59
C SER A 450 11.45 -9.11 -17.41
N ALA A 451 10.41 -8.46 -17.95
CA ALA A 451 10.55 -7.18 -18.65
C ALA A 451 10.70 -6.02 -17.64
N HIS A 452 9.91 -6.03 -16.55
CA HIS A 452 10.06 -5.06 -15.46
C HIS A 452 11.39 -5.17 -14.73
N GLU A 453 11.94 -6.38 -14.56
CA GLU A 453 13.29 -6.58 -14.01
C GLU A 453 14.37 -6.01 -14.93
N ARG A 454 14.22 -6.12 -16.27
CA ARG A 454 15.14 -5.52 -17.24
C ARG A 454 15.06 -3.99 -17.24
N ASP A 455 13.86 -3.43 -17.15
CA ASP A 455 13.64 -1.98 -17.06
C ASP A 455 14.16 -1.41 -15.73
N ALA A 456 13.96 -2.11 -14.60
CA ALA A 456 14.47 -1.71 -13.28
C ALA A 456 16.01 -1.82 -13.15
N LEU A 457 16.63 -2.65 -13.98
CA LEU A 457 18.09 -2.78 -14.08
C LEU A 457 18.70 -1.88 -15.17
N GLY A 458 17.90 -1.10 -15.90
CA GLY A 458 18.39 -0.23 -16.98
C GLY A 458 19.03 -0.99 -18.14
N ILE A 459 18.72 -2.28 -18.30
CA ILE A 459 19.28 -3.11 -19.37
C ILE A 459 18.45 -2.87 -20.61
N GLN A 460 18.93 -2.00 -21.52
CA GLN A 460 18.34 -1.88 -22.84
C GLN A 460 18.39 -3.24 -23.55
N PRO A 461 17.35 -3.62 -24.31
CA PRO A 461 17.45 -4.76 -25.19
C PRO A 461 18.59 -4.47 -26.18
N GLU A 462 19.63 -5.29 -26.18
CA GLU A 462 20.56 -5.36 -27.31
C GLU A 462 19.70 -5.57 -28.55
N ALA A 463 19.62 -4.52 -29.38
CA ALA A 463 19.03 -4.64 -30.69
C ALA A 463 19.74 -5.81 -31.37
N THR A 464 18.96 -6.82 -31.74
CA THR A 464 19.39 -8.00 -32.47
C THR A 464 20.11 -7.53 -33.75
N GLN A 465 21.43 -7.35 -33.67
CA GLN A 465 22.33 -7.29 -34.83
C GLN A 465 22.48 -8.71 -35.37
N SER A 466 21.38 -9.27 -35.86
CA SER A 466 21.35 -10.51 -36.63
C SER A 466 20.62 -10.27 -37.95
N ALA A 467 20.91 -9.14 -38.58
CA ALA A 467 20.47 -8.78 -39.93
C ALA A 467 21.48 -7.85 -40.62
N SER A 468 22.77 -8.14 -40.51
CA SER A 468 23.82 -7.47 -41.32
C SER A 468 25.04 -8.33 -41.65
N LEU A 469 25.09 -9.59 -41.21
CA LEU A 469 26.19 -10.52 -41.54
C LEU A 469 25.87 -11.54 -42.64
N SER A 470 24.71 -11.44 -43.30
CA SER A 470 24.37 -12.23 -44.50
C SER A 470 24.51 -11.46 -45.82
N ALA A 471 24.84 -10.16 -45.79
CA ALA A 471 24.97 -9.34 -46.99
C ALA A 471 26.43 -9.03 -47.41
N GLN A 472 27.44 -9.41 -46.61
CA GLN A 472 28.86 -9.20 -46.93
C GLN A 472 29.62 -10.48 -47.35
N ALA A 473 28.94 -11.64 -47.39
CA ALA A 473 29.52 -12.90 -47.88
C ALA A 473 29.13 -13.22 -49.34
N ALA A 474 28.35 -12.36 -50.01
CA ALA A 474 27.84 -12.60 -51.36
C ALA A 474 28.48 -11.70 -52.45
N SER A 475 29.60 -11.03 -52.14
CA SER A 475 30.28 -10.11 -53.08
C SER A 475 31.75 -10.45 -53.35
N LEU A 476 32.18 -11.70 -53.10
CA LEU A 476 33.59 -12.13 -53.30
C LEU A 476 33.76 -13.47 -54.04
N THR A 477 32.77 -13.89 -54.85
CA THR A 477 32.88 -15.09 -55.70
C THR A 477 32.27 -14.85 -57.08
N SER A 478 32.83 -13.91 -57.85
CA SER A 478 32.57 -13.85 -59.30
C SER A 478 33.67 -13.09 -60.04
N TYR A 479 34.92 -13.57 -59.97
CA TYR A 479 35.96 -13.24 -60.94
C TYR A 479 36.98 -14.38 -60.95
N GLU A 480 36.76 -15.38 -61.81
CA GLU A 480 37.80 -16.14 -62.51
C GLU A 480 37.16 -17.24 -63.37
N SER A 481 36.96 -16.93 -64.65
CA SER A 481 36.81 -17.89 -65.77
C SER A 481 36.95 -17.12 -67.09
N GLN A 482 38.22 -16.93 -67.51
CA GLN A 482 38.86 -17.01 -68.85
C GLN A 482 38.10 -16.64 -70.15
N PRO A 483 38.76 -16.33 -71.31
CA PRO A 483 40.17 -16.58 -71.70
C PRO A 483 40.91 -15.43 -72.42
N TYR A 484 42.26 -15.46 -72.43
CA TYR A 484 43.17 -15.47 -73.59
C TYR A 484 44.63 -15.37 -73.13
#